data_AF-A0A0C3KAY4-F1
#
_entry.id   AF-A0A0C3KAY4-F1
#
_cell.length_a   1.000
_cell.length_b   1.000
_cell.length_c   1.000
_cell.angle_alpha   90.00
_cell.angle_beta   90.00
_cell.angle_gamma   90.00
#
_symmetry.space_group_name_H-M   'P 1'
#
loop_
_entity.id
_entity.type
_entity.pdbx_description
1 polymer ?
#
loop_
_entity_poly.entity_id
_entity_poly.type
_entity_poly.pdbx_seq_one_letter_code
_entity_poly.pdbx_strand_id
1 'polypeptide(L)'
;FIFTCNQMPQAQVDTLMQLWATSMLPHGDCAPFSDHVDLCQVIDAILHGDIPWKSMQVEFSGGVLEHGVPCWMKTSCDIWLHDPNAVIETLLSNPDFNDPFDYVPYCEFKPLGECCWENMMSGN
;
A
#
# COMPACT_ATOMS: atom_id res chain seq x y z
N PHE A 1 9.11 -0.23 -7.50
CA PHE A 1 9.44 -1.41 -8.34
C PHE A 1 10.66 -2.21 -7.85
N ILE A 2 11.68 -1.64 -7.16
CA ILE A 2 12.70 -2.44 -6.42
C ILE A 2 12.32 -2.70 -4.96
N PHE A 3 11.74 -1.71 -4.27
CA PHE A 3 11.31 -1.80 -2.87
C PHE A 3 10.38 -2.99 -2.58
N THR A 4 9.50 -3.33 -3.53
CA THR A 4 8.57 -4.47 -3.44
C THR A 4 9.24 -5.83 -3.64
N CYS A 5 10.40 -5.89 -4.29
CA CYS A 5 11.13 -7.15 -4.52
C CYS A 5 12.22 -7.40 -3.47
N ASN A 6 12.72 -6.35 -2.82
CA ASN A 6 13.79 -6.44 -1.85
C ASN A 6 13.53 -5.48 -0.68
N GLN A 7 13.20 -6.02 0.49
CA GLN A 7 13.12 -5.28 1.76
C GLN A 7 14.54 -5.02 2.28
N MET A 8 15.29 -4.23 1.52
CA MET A 8 16.71 -4.02 1.75
C MET A 8 16.95 -3.28 3.09
N PRO A 9 17.79 -3.80 4.00
CA PRO A 9 18.21 -3.08 5.19
C PRO A 9 18.84 -1.73 4.84
N GLN A 10 18.63 -0.70 5.67
CA GLN A 10 19.15 0.66 5.46
C GLN A 10 20.65 0.70 5.14
N ALA A 11 21.46 -0.07 5.89
CA ALA A 11 22.90 -0.16 5.65
C ALA A 11 23.28 -0.73 4.27
N GLN A 12 22.43 -1.60 3.71
CA GLN A 12 22.64 -2.12 2.35
C GLN A 12 22.25 -1.08 1.29
N VAL A 13 21.24 -0.24 1.56
CA VAL A 13 20.91 0.90 0.70
C VAL A 13 22.08 1.88 0.65
N ASP A 14 22.69 2.20 1.80
CA ASP A 14 23.87 3.06 1.86
C ASP A 14 25.04 2.49 1.06
N THR A 15 25.29 1.18 1.23
CA THR A 15 26.33 0.47 0.48
C THR A 15 26.06 0.52 -1.03
N LEU A 16 24.80 0.32 -1.44
CA LEU A 16 24.40 0.39 -2.85
C LEU A 16 24.63 1.80 -3.42
N MET A 17 24.23 2.85 -2.69
CA MET A 17 24.44 4.24 -3.14
C MET A 17 25.94 4.56 -3.24
N GLN A 18 26.77 4.09 -2.32
CA GLN A 18 28.22 4.26 -2.38
C GLN A 18 28.85 3.55 -3.58
N LEU A 19 28.45 2.31 -3.83
CA LEU A 19 28.92 1.55 -5.00
C LEU A 19 28.52 2.24 -6.30
N TRP A 20 27.30 2.78 -6.36
CA TRP A 20 26.80 3.54 -7.51
C TRP A 20 27.58 4.83 -7.71
N ALA A 21 27.78 5.62 -6.66
CA ALA A 21 28.57 6.85 -6.72
C ALA A 21 30.01 6.55 -7.18
N THR A 22 30.57 5.44 -6.72
CA THR A 22 31.92 5.01 -7.10
C THR A 22 32.00 4.61 -8.57
N SER A 23 30.99 3.90 -9.10
CA SER A 23 30.96 3.50 -10.50
C SER A 23 30.68 4.65 -11.46
N MET A 24 30.02 5.72 -10.99
CA MET A 24 29.66 6.90 -11.78
C MET A 24 30.72 8.01 -11.80
N LEU A 25 31.70 7.97 -10.89
CA LEU A 25 32.85 8.89 -10.86
C LEU A 25 33.52 9.14 -12.23
N PRO A 26 33.80 8.12 -13.08
CA PRO A 26 34.40 8.32 -14.39
C PRO A 26 33.50 9.06 -15.39
N HIS A 27 32.19 9.07 -15.15
CA HIS A 27 31.19 9.67 -16.03
C HIS A 27 30.78 11.08 -15.58
N GLY A 28 31.24 11.53 -14.41
CA GLY A 28 30.84 12.81 -13.84
C GLY A 28 29.41 12.83 -13.29
N ASP A 29 28.80 11.65 -13.14
CA ASP A 29 27.45 11.47 -12.63
C ASP A 29 27.46 11.14 -11.13
N CYS A 30 26.29 11.24 -10.49
CA CYS A 30 26.09 10.94 -9.07
C CYS A 30 25.11 9.79 -8.87
N ALA A 31 25.17 9.19 -7.67
CA ALA A 31 24.11 8.29 -7.24
C ALA A 31 22.77 9.05 -7.15
N PRO A 32 21.63 8.37 -7.36
CA PRO A 32 20.31 9.00 -7.31
C PRO A 32 19.95 9.52 -5.92
N PHE A 33 20.52 8.94 -4.87
CA PHE A 33 20.35 9.36 -3.47
C PHE A 33 21.72 9.33 -2.77
N SER A 34 21.87 10.18 -1.76
CA SER A 34 23.08 10.26 -0.96
C SER A 34 23.23 9.07 -0.01
N ASP A 35 22.13 8.67 0.62
CA ASP A 35 22.01 7.56 1.56
C ASP A 35 20.55 7.12 1.68
N HIS A 36 20.25 6.19 2.60
CA HIS A 36 18.88 5.77 2.88
C HIS A 36 18.00 6.87 3.48
N VAL A 37 18.57 7.88 4.16
CA VAL A 37 17.82 8.98 4.77
C VAL A 37 17.29 9.90 3.68
N ASP A 38 18.14 10.27 2.73
CA ASP A 38 17.78 11.05 1.54
C ASP A 38 16.68 10.34 0.74
N LEU A 39 16.84 9.02 0.52
CA LEU A 39 15.81 8.19 -0.10
C LEU A 39 14.46 8.26 0.65
N CYS A 40 14.47 8.04 1.97
CA CYS A 40 13.24 8.07 2.77
C CYS A 40 12.60 9.47 2.79
N GLN A 41 13.41 10.54 2.88
CA GLN A 41 12.91 11.92 2.82
C GLN A 41 12.23 12.22 1.49
N VAL A 42 12.79 11.75 0.37
CA VAL A 42 12.16 11.92 -0.95
C VAL A 42 10.83 11.16 -1.02
N ILE A 43 10.75 9.96 -0.44
CA ILE A 43 9.50 9.19 -0.35
C ILE A 43 8.46 9.92 0.50
N ASP A 44 8.86 10.40 1.67
CA ASP A 44 7.98 11.11 2.61
C ASP A 44 7.52 12.48 2.07
N ALA A 45 8.29 13.08 1.16
CA ALA A 45 7.95 14.35 0.51
C ALA A 45 6.95 14.21 -0.66
N ILE A 46 6.56 12.99 -1.03
CA ILE A 46 5.57 12.78 -2.10
C ILE A 46 4.19 13.29 -1.62
N LEU A 47 3.81 14.46 -2.12
CA LEU A 47 2.55 15.16 -1.79
C LEU A 47 1.28 14.39 -2.18
N HIS A 48 1.37 13.50 -3.17
CA HIS A 48 0.21 12.76 -3.66
C HIS A 48 0.01 11.48 -2.83
N GLY A 49 -1.12 11.40 -2.14
CA GLY A 49 -1.49 10.21 -1.36
C GLY A 49 -1.08 10.26 0.11
N ASP A 50 -0.85 11.45 0.68
CA ASP A 50 -0.56 11.67 2.11
C ASP A 50 -1.80 11.42 3.00
N ILE A 51 -2.32 10.21 2.92
CA ILE A 51 -3.39 9.72 3.78
C ILE A 51 -2.68 8.99 4.91
N PRO A 52 -2.80 9.46 6.17
CA PRO A 52 -2.08 8.85 7.27
C PRO A 52 -2.51 7.38 7.43
N TRP A 53 -1.51 6.52 7.69
CA TRP A 53 -1.77 5.15 8.09
C TRP A 53 -2.52 5.14 9.42
N LYS A 54 -3.56 4.31 9.49
CA LYS A 54 -4.26 3.97 10.73
C LYS A 54 -3.88 2.53 11.08
N SER A 55 -3.62 2.29 12.36
CA SER A 55 -3.44 0.94 12.87
C SER A 55 -4.56 0.58 13.83
N MET A 56 -4.95 -0.69 13.81
CA MET A 56 -5.82 -1.25 14.83
C MET A 56 -5.42 -2.69 15.14
N GLN A 57 -5.58 -3.06 16.40
CA GLN A 57 -5.36 -4.42 16.84
C GLN A 57 -6.62 -5.24 16.68
N VAL A 58 -6.49 -6.38 16.02
CA VAL A 58 -7.58 -7.32 15.81
C VAL A 58 -7.22 -8.65 16.43
N GLU A 59 -8.14 -9.17 17.24
CA GLU A 59 -8.05 -10.48 17.84
C GLU A 59 -9.13 -11.39 17.24
N PHE A 60 -8.83 -12.69 17.17
CA PHE A 60 -9.79 -13.66 16.69
C PHE A 60 -10.95 -13.82 17.69
N SER A 61 -12.14 -13.39 17.29
CA SER A 61 -13.35 -13.44 18.13
C SER A 61 -14.21 -14.70 17.94
N GLY A 62 -13.72 -15.68 17.17
CA GLY A 62 -14.44 -16.93 16.88
C GLY A 62 -14.27 -18.00 17.95
N GLY A 63 -15.04 -19.10 17.82
CA GLY A 63 -14.87 -20.27 18.66
C GLY A 63 -13.50 -20.90 18.45
N VAL A 64 -12.70 -20.96 19.51
CA VAL A 64 -11.38 -21.61 19.47
C VAL A 64 -11.57 -23.11 19.33
N LEU A 65 -10.95 -23.71 18.31
CA LEU A 65 -10.98 -25.16 18.11
C LEU A 65 -10.34 -25.87 19.31
N GLU A 66 -10.92 -26.97 19.81
CA GLU A 66 -10.38 -27.65 21.00
C GLU A 66 -8.97 -28.20 20.77
N HIS A 67 -8.62 -28.54 19.52
CA HIS A 67 -7.32 -29.13 19.16
C HIS A 67 -6.74 -28.44 17.91
N GLY A 68 -5.42 -28.24 17.90
CA GLY A 68 -4.72 -27.72 16.72
C GLY A 68 -4.91 -26.22 16.44
N VAL A 69 -5.11 -25.39 17.48
CA VAL A 69 -5.28 -23.93 17.32
C VAL A 69 -4.01 -23.29 16.73
N PRO A 70 -4.10 -22.66 15.55
CA PRO A 70 -2.99 -21.92 14.97
C PRO A 70 -2.56 -20.74 15.84
N CYS A 71 -1.27 -20.38 15.82
CA CYS A 71 -0.74 -19.27 16.63
C CYS A 71 -1.41 -17.91 16.32
N TRP A 72 -1.82 -17.69 15.08
CA TRP A 72 -2.50 -16.46 14.66
C TRP A 72 -3.89 -16.29 15.32
N MET A 73 -4.57 -17.38 15.71
CA MET A 73 -5.86 -17.30 16.43
C MET A 73 -5.70 -16.92 17.91
N LYS A 74 -4.49 -16.95 18.45
CA LYS A 74 -4.19 -16.66 19.87
C LYS A 74 -3.49 -15.31 20.07
N THR A 75 -3.15 -14.64 18.98
CA THR A 75 -2.29 -13.46 18.99
C THR A 75 -3.06 -12.29 18.40
N SER A 76 -2.94 -11.13 19.03
CA SER A 76 -3.44 -9.89 18.44
C SER A 76 -2.59 -9.53 17.23
N CYS A 77 -3.23 -9.21 16.11
CA CYS A 77 -2.57 -8.78 14.89
C CYS A 77 -2.79 -7.29 14.69
N ASP A 78 -1.71 -6.54 14.46
CA ASP A 78 -1.78 -5.16 14.02
C ASP A 78 -2.17 -5.12 12.53
N ILE A 79 -3.35 -4.58 12.24
CA ILE A 79 -3.79 -4.28 10.89
C ILE A 79 -3.49 -2.82 10.60
N TRP A 80 -2.82 -2.57 9.47
CA TRP A 80 -2.52 -1.25 8.96
C TRP A 80 -3.39 -0.96 7.75
N LEU A 81 -4.15 0.13 7.79
CA LEU A 81 -5.04 0.54 6.70
C LEU A 81 -4.99 2.06 6.48
N HIS A 82 -5.24 2.48 5.25
CA HIS A 82 -5.64 3.86 4.96
C HIS A 82 -7.16 3.99 5.12
N ASP A 83 -7.62 5.20 5.43
CA ASP A 83 -9.05 5.49 5.44
C ASP A 83 -9.62 5.39 4.02
N PRO A 84 -10.52 4.43 3.73
CA PRO A 84 -11.02 4.23 2.37
C PRO A 84 -11.68 5.48 1.78
N ASN A 85 -12.39 6.27 2.60
CA ASN A 85 -13.03 7.49 2.13
C ASN A 85 -11.98 8.54 1.73
N ALA A 86 -10.94 8.72 2.55
CA ALA A 86 -9.86 9.66 2.23
C ALA A 86 -9.08 9.24 0.99
N VAL A 87 -8.91 7.92 0.76
CA VAL A 87 -8.30 7.36 -0.46
C VAL A 87 -9.12 7.74 -1.68
N ILE A 88 -10.42 7.49 -1.64
CA ILE A 88 -11.31 7.81 -2.75
C ILE A 88 -11.38 9.33 -2.97
N GLU A 89 -11.50 10.15 -1.92
CA GLU A 89 -11.51 11.61 -2.05
C GLU A 89 -10.22 12.15 -2.70
N THR A 90 -9.06 11.65 -2.28
CA THR A 90 -7.76 12.05 -2.84
C THR A 90 -7.64 11.63 -4.30
N LEU A 91 -8.10 10.42 -4.62
CA LEU A 91 -8.10 9.89 -5.97
C LEU A 91 -9.04 10.68 -6.90
N LEU A 92 -10.25 11.03 -6.42
CA LEU A 92 -11.21 11.87 -7.15
C LEU A 92 -10.74 13.31 -7.33
N SER A 93 -9.95 13.83 -6.39
CA SER A 93 -9.41 15.20 -6.44
C SER A 93 -8.23 15.34 -7.40
N ASN A 94 -7.62 14.23 -7.82
CA ASN A 94 -6.48 14.25 -8.72
C ASN A 94 -6.94 14.21 -10.18
N PRO A 95 -6.74 15.29 -10.97
CA PRO A 95 -7.18 15.36 -12.36
C PRO A 95 -6.50 14.35 -13.28
N ASP A 96 -5.34 13.81 -12.91
CA ASP A 96 -4.66 12.75 -13.67
C ASP A 96 -5.46 11.43 -13.68
N PHE A 97 -6.38 11.27 -12.72
CA PHE A 97 -7.31 10.14 -12.64
C PHE A 97 -8.71 10.48 -13.19
N ASN A 98 -8.82 11.49 -14.05
CA ASN A 98 -10.05 11.75 -14.79
C ASN A 98 -10.15 10.82 -16.01
N ASP A 99 -11.25 10.06 -16.12
CA ASP A 99 -11.59 9.07 -17.18
C ASP A 99 -11.06 7.61 -17.13
N PRO A 100 -10.09 7.17 -16.29
CA PRO A 100 -9.60 5.80 -16.33
C PRO A 100 -10.47 4.76 -15.60
N PHE A 101 -11.52 5.15 -14.87
CA PHE A 101 -12.41 4.21 -14.18
C PHE A 101 -13.87 4.68 -14.12
N ASP A 102 -14.79 3.72 -14.06
CA ASP A 102 -16.22 3.99 -13.95
C ASP A 102 -16.58 4.43 -12.52
N TYR A 103 -17.16 5.63 -12.40
CA TYR A 103 -17.69 6.16 -11.14
C TYR A 103 -19.05 5.57 -10.76
N VAL A 104 -19.67 4.80 -11.66
CA VAL A 104 -20.96 4.16 -11.44
C VAL A 104 -20.73 2.86 -10.70
N PRO A 105 -21.49 2.59 -9.62
CA PRO A 105 -21.37 1.32 -8.94
C PRO A 105 -21.66 0.14 -9.86
N TYR A 106 -21.01 -0.99 -9.60
CA TYR A 106 -21.27 -2.21 -10.33
C TYR A 106 -22.64 -2.76 -9.92
N CYS A 107 -23.51 -3.00 -10.90
CA CYS A 107 -24.80 -3.64 -10.68
C CYS A 107 -24.86 -4.95 -11.46
N GLU A 108 -24.91 -6.07 -10.75
CA GLU A 108 -25.16 -7.39 -11.33
C GLU A 108 -26.60 -7.81 -11.08
N PHE A 109 -27.29 -8.29 -12.10
CA PHE A 109 -28.66 -8.76 -11.98
C PHE A 109 -28.77 -10.22 -12.39
N LYS A 110 -29.50 -11.01 -11.61
CA LYS A 110 -29.91 -12.37 -12.01
C LYS A 110 -30.86 -12.29 -13.23
N PRO A 111 -31.08 -13.41 -13.95
CA PRO A 111 -32.05 -13.46 -15.06
C PRO A 111 -33.48 -13.01 -14.71
N LEU A 112 -33.84 -13.06 -13.41
CA LEU A 112 -35.13 -12.60 -12.88
C LEU A 112 -35.17 -11.11 -12.47
N GLY A 113 -34.07 -10.36 -12.66
CA GLY A 113 -34.01 -8.92 -12.38
C GLY A 113 -33.67 -8.55 -10.93
N GLU A 114 -33.32 -9.53 -10.08
CA GLU A 114 -32.84 -9.27 -8.73
C GLU A 114 -31.39 -8.80 -8.74
N CYS A 115 -31.08 -7.72 -8.02
CA CYS A 115 -29.70 -7.23 -7.86
C CYS A 115 -28.90 -8.19 -6.96
N CYS A 116 -27.71 -8.58 -7.41
CA CYS A 116 -26.72 -9.33 -6.66
C CYS A 116 -25.73 -8.38 -5.99
N TRP A 117 -25.46 -8.64 -4.70
CA TRP A 117 -24.50 -7.89 -3.89
C TRP A 117 -23.39 -8.86 -3.49
N GLU A 118 -22.30 -8.90 -4.25
CA GLU A 118 -21.25 -9.91 -4.05
C GLU A 118 -19.91 -9.31 -3.64
N ASN A 119 -19.71 -8.00 -3.83
CA ASN A 119 -18.47 -7.33 -3.48
C ASN A 119 -18.68 -5.88 -3.00
N MET A 120 -17.61 -5.27 -2.50
CA MET A 120 -17.60 -3.89 -1.99
C MET A 120 -18.07 -2.86 -3.04
N MET A 121 -17.92 -3.17 -4.33
CA MET A 121 -18.27 -2.27 -5.44
C MET A 121 -19.71 -2.45 -5.93
N SER A 122 -20.45 -3.41 -5.36
CA SER A 122 -21.86 -3.63 -5.69
C SER A 122 -22.68 -2.47 -5.13
N GLY A 123 -23.25 -1.63 -5.99
CA GLY A 123 -24.05 -0.46 -5.59
C GLY A 123 -25.47 -0.48 -6.16
N ASN A 124 -26.28 0.45 -5.64
CA ASN A 124 -27.70 0.63 -6.00
C ASN A 124 -27.87 1.81 -6.94
#